data_AF-A0A6I0FEN5-F1
#
_entry.id   AF-A0A6I0FEN5-F1
#
_cell.length_a   1.000
_cell.length_b   1.000
_cell.length_c   1.000
_cell.angle_alpha   90.00
_cell.angle_beta   90.00
_cell.angle_gamma   90.00
#
_symmetry.space_group_name_H-M   'P 1'
#
loop_
_entity.id
_entity.type
_entity.pdbx_description
1 polymer ?
#
loop_
_entity_poly.entity_id
_entity_poly.type
_entity_poly.pdbx_seq_one_letter_code
_entity_poly.pdbx_strand_id
1 'polypeptide(L)'
;MSTADNNTPQGNPFPLRVRIVQLIFLTLAVVATLLLARWQWNAWHQSDGSFQNLGYAIQWPVFGILLIVAYRKYIRYEKERVLGDDQAAVPDEVKNSMREIPTDLLANASPSHISTVDFEDDRRRNRRNRTPNNSLDE
;
A
#
# COMPACT_ATOMS: atom_id res chain seq x y z
N MET A 1 9.61 37.23 -43.82
CA MET A 1 9.69 38.06 -42.60
C MET A 1 8.66 37.49 -41.61
N SER A 2 8.99 36.42 -40.89
CA SER A 2 8.08 35.78 -39.93
C SER A 2 8.35 36.34 -38.55
N THR A 3 7.44 37.18 -38.05
CA THR A 3 7.40 37.63 -36.66
C THR A 3 6.73 36.54 -35.83
N ALA A 4 7.53 35.70 -35.18
CA ALA A 4 7.04 34.84 -34.11
C ALA A 4 6.86 35.70 -32.86
N ASP A 5 5.61 35.90 -32.47
CA ASP A 5 5.22 36.45 -31.17
C ASP A 5 5.48 35.39 -30.09
N ASN A 6 6.48 35.66 -29.25
CA ASN A 6 6.97 34.81 -28.17
C ASN A 6 6.47 35.27 -26.78
N ASN A 7 5.25 35.81 -26.69
CA ASN A 7 4.59 36.12 -25.43
C ASN A 7 3.70 34.97 -24.95
N THR A 8 4.28 33.84 -24.57
CA THR A 8 3.58 32.84 -23.74
C THR A 8 3.93 33.09 -22.27
N PRO A 9 2.97 33.49 -21.41
CA PRO A 9 3.21 33.53 -19.98
C PRO A 9 3.50 32.10 -19.52
N GLN A 10 4.70 31.84 -19.02
CA GLN A 10 5.03 30.58 -18.36
C GLN A 10 4.14 30.47 -17.11
N GLY A 11 2.98 29.83 -17.28
CA GLY A 11 2.04 29.54 -16.20
C GLY A 11 2.71 28.60 -15.21
N ASN A 12 2.80 29.03 -13.96
CA ASN A 12 3.33 28.24 -12.86
C ASN A 12 2.72 26.82 -12.89
N PRO A 13 3.52 25.75 -13.05
CA PRO A 13 3.02 24.38 -13.24
C PRO A 13 2.23 23.83 -12.04
N PHE A 14 2.24 24.52 -10.90
CA PHE A 14 1.45 24.17 -9.72
C PHE A 14 0.36 25.20 -9.48
N PRO A 15 -0.91 24.88 -9.77
CA PRO A 15 -2.01 25.71 -9.30
C PRO A 15 -1.99 25.72 -7.77
N LEU A 16 -1.59 26.86 -7.18
CA LEU A 16 -1.58 27.09 -5.72
C LEU A 16 -2.92 26.69 -5.07
N ARG A 17 -4.00 26.79 -5.84
CA ARG A 17 -5.35 26.34 -5.50
C ARG A 17 -5.40 24.90 -5.00
N VAL A 18 -4.70 23.97 -5.65
CA VAL A 18 -4.72 22.55 -5.26
C VAL A 18 -4.05 22.33 -3.91
N ARG A 19 -2.91 23.02 -3.66
CA ARG A 19 -2.21 22.94 -2.37
C ARG A 19 -3.05 23.51 -1.24
N ILE A 20 -3.75 24.62 -1.49
CA ILE A 20 -4.66 25.23 -0.50
C ILE A 20 -5.81 24.27 -0.19
N VAL A 21 -6.43 23.65 -1.20
CA VAL A 21 -7.51 22.67 -0.99
C VAL A 21 -7.01 21.46 -0.19
N GLN A 22 -5.84 20.92 -0.51
CA GLN A 22 -5.25 19.80 0.25
C GLN A 22 -4.96 20.20 1.70
N LEU A 23 -4.45 21.41 1.95
CA LEU A 23 -4.20 21.91 3.29
C LEU A 23 -5.49 22.11 4.09
N ILE A 24 -6.55 22.65 3.46
CA ILE A 24 -7.87 22.78 4.06
C ILE A 24 -8.45 21.41 4.39
N PHE A 25 -8.37 20.46 3.46
CA PHE A 25 -8.84 19.09 3.68
C PHE A 25 -8.07 18.41 4.82
N LEU A 26 -6.75 18.55 4.86
CA LEU A 26 -5.92 18.02 5.93
C LEU A 26 -6.28 18.62 7.29
N THR A 27 -6.41 19.95 7.37
CA THR A 27 -6.76 20.63 8.62
C THR A 27 -8.14 20.22 9.11
N LEU A 28 -9.13 20.10 8.21
CA LEU A 28 -10.45 19.55 8.52
C LEU A 28 -10.35 18.11 9.05
N ALA A 29 -9.56 17.25 8.42
CA ALA A 29 -9.37 15.87 8.87
C ALA A 29 -8.73 15.80 10.27
N VAL A 30 -7.73 16.63 10.56
CA VAL A 30 -7.09 16.71 11.89
C VAL A 30 -8.06 17.23 12.95
N VAL A 31 -8.87 18.25 12.62
CA VAL A 31 -9.89 18.76 13.54
C VAL A 31 -10.97 17.71 13.80
N ALA A 32 -11.37 16.95 12.77
CA ALA A 32 -12.34 15.87 12.92
C ALA A 32 -11.83 14.76 13.86
N THR A 33 -10.56 14.34 13.74
CA THR A 33 -9.97 13.34 14.65
C THR A 33 -9.85 13.87 16.08
N LEU A 34 -9.54 15.15 16.27
CA LEU A 34 -9.51 15.79 17.59
C LEU A 34 -10.91 15.92 18.23
N LEU A 35 -11.94 16.20 17.43
CA LEU A 35 -13.33 16.23 17.89
C LEU A 35 -13.81 14.83 18.32
N LEU A 36 -13.45 13.80 17.54
CA LEU A 36 -13.70 12.40 17.90
C LEU A 36 -12.98 12.02 19.19
N ALA A 37 -11.70 12.42 19.34
CA ALA A 37 -10.93 12.22 20.56
C ALA A 37 -11.58 12.86 21.79
N ARG A 38 -12.04 14.11 21.63
CA ARG A 38 -12.75 14.87 22.67
C ARG A 38 -14.06 14.19 23.06
N TRP A 39 -14.79 13.67 22.08
CA TRP A 39 -16.01 12.91 22.33
C TRP A 39 -15.71 11.61 23.09
N GLN A 40 -14.63 10.92 22.72
CA GLN A 40 -14.18 9.70 23.40
C GLN A 40 -13.72 9.95 24.84
N TRP A 41 -13.09 11.10 25.10
CA TRP A 41 -12.77 11.56 26.45
C TRP A 41 -14.01 11.71 27.33
N ASN A 42 -15.08 12.29 26.78
CA ASN A 42 -16.35 12.43 27.49
C ASN A 42 -17.04 11.07 27.68
N ALA A 43 -16.89 10.14 26.74
CA ALA A 43 -17.41 8.77 26.87
C ALA A 43 -16.72 7.99 27.99
N TRP A 44 -15.41 8.21 28.22
CA TRP A 44 -14.67 7.60 29.33
C TRP A 44 -15.14 8.05 30.72
N HIS A 45 -15.75 9.24 30.83
CA HIS A 45 -16.27 9.76 32.11
C HIS A 45 -17.64 9.17 32.51
N GLN A 46 -18.29 8.43 31.62
CA GLN A 46 -19.51 7.69 31.98
C GLN A 46 -19.14 6.42 32.75
N SER A 47 -20.06 5.91 33.58
CA SER A 47 -19.84 4.92 34.65
C SER A 47 -19.21 3.57 34.28
N ASP A 48 -18.81 3.37 33.03
CA ASP A 48 -18.23 2.15 32.45
C ASP A 48 -16.91 2.43 31.69
N GLY A 49 -16.16 3.42 32.17
CA GLY A 49 -14.91 3.92 31.55
C GLY A 49 -13.75 2.92 31.61
N SER A 50 -13.75 1.93 30.70
CA SER A 50 -12.60 1.02 30.50
C SER A 50 -11.38 1.74 29.92
N PHE A 51 -10.16 1.31 30.31
CA PHE A 51 -8.88 1.81 29.78
C PHE A 51 -8.76 1.70 28.24
N GLN A 52 -9.54 0.82 27.60
CA GLN A 52 -9.59 0.70 26.14
C GLN A 52 -10.14 1.99 25.48
N ASN A 53 -11.14 2.65 26.09
CA ASN A 53 -11.70 3.90 25.59
C ASN A 53 -10.71 5.07 25.66
N LEU A 54 -9.83 5.05 26.67
CA LEU A 54 -8.73 6.01 26.79
C LEU A 54 -7.70 5.81 25.68
N GLY A 55 -7.40 4.56 25.35
CA GLY A 55 -6.55 4.20 24.22
C GLY A 55 -7.06 4.82 22.92
N TYR A 56 -8.37 4.72 22.64
CA TYR A 56 -8.97 5.35 21.46
C TYR A 56 -8.90 6.87 21.51
N ALA A 57 -9.17 7.50 22.67
CA ALA A 57 -9.06 8.94 22.84
C ALA A 57 -7.64 9.47 22.52
N ILE A 58 -6.59 8.69 22.79
CA ILE A 58 -5.19 9.04 22.49
C ILE A 58 -4.77 8.61 21.08
N GLN A 59 -5.31 7.49 20.57
CA GLN A 59 -5.05 6.99 19.23
C GLN A 59 -5.54 7.97 18.14
N TRP A 60 -6.70 8.60 18.36
CA TRP A 60 -7.25 9.60 17.42
C TRP A 60 -6.31 10.81 17.18
N PRO A 61 -5.72 11.45 18.21
CA PRO A 61 -4.66 12.43 18.06
C PRO A 61 -3.42 11.93 17.32
N VAL A 62 -2.98 10.68 17.59
CA VAL A 62 -1.84 10.08 16.89
C VAL A 62 -2.12 9.98 15.40
N PHE A 63 -3.35 9.62 15.00
CA PHE A 63 -3.75 9.68 13.60
C PHE A 63 -3.73 11.09 13.01
N GLY A 64 -4.17 12.10 13.77
CA GLY A 64 -4.05 13.50 13.36
C GLY A 64 -2.61 13.92 13.07
N ILE A 65 -1.67 13.54 13.94
CA ILE A 65 -0.23 13.80 13.75
C ILE A 65 0.31 13.02 12.54
N LEU A 66 -0.07 11.75 12.39
CA LEU A 66 0.32 10.93 11.24
C LEU A 66 -0.13 11.55 9.92
N LEU A 67 -1.33 12.10 9.84
CA LEU A 67 -1.83 12.80 8.66
C LEU A 67 -0.96 14.03 8.33
N ILE A 68 -0.55 14.81 9.32
CA ILE A 68 0.35 15.96 9.14
C ILE A 68 1.72 15.52 8.61
N VAL A 69 2.29 14.45 9.18
CA VAL A 69 3.58 13.89 8.74
C VAL A 69 3.47 13.34 7.32
N ALA A 70 2.40 12.61 7.01
CA ALA A 70 2.14 12.09 5.67
C ALA A 70 2.02 13.22 4.64
N TYR A 71 1.31 14.30 4.97
CA TYR A 71 1.20 15.46 4.09
C TYR A 71 2.54 16.18 3.90
N ARG A 72 3.33 16.38 4.98
CA ARG A 72 4.68 16.94 4.85
C ARG A 72 5.56 16.10 3.93
N LYS A 73 5.49 14.78 4.07
CA LYS A 73 6.26 13.85 3.23
C LYS A 73 5.74 13.85 1.79
N TYR A 74 4.42 13.92 1.59
CA TYR A 74 3.79 14.10 0.29
C TYR A 74 4.26 15.37 -0.42
N ILE A 75 4.23 16.54 0.25
CA ILE A 75 4.70 17.80 -0.34
C ILE A 75 6.19 17.77 -0.65
N ARG A 76 6.99 17.10 0.19
CA ARG A 76 8.41 16.88 -0.10
C ARG A 76 8.59 16.04 -1.38
N TYR A 77 7.81 14.96 -1.51
CA TYR A 77 7.81 14.15 -2.74
C TYR A 77 7.31 14.93 -3.95
N GLU A 78 6.25 15.74 -3.83
CA GLU A 78 5.82 16.61 -4.93
C GLU A 78 6.92 17.61 -5.29
N LYS A 79 7.60 18.22 -4.33
CA LYS A 79 8.69 19.16 -4.62
C LYS A 79 9.87 18.48 -5.33
N GLU A 80 10.21 17.25 -4.94
CA GLU A 80 11.28 16.45 -5.55
C GLU A 80 10.90 16.03 -6.99
N ARG A 81 9.68 15.55 -7.21
CA ARG A 81 9.12 15.22 -8.55
C ARG A 81 9.15 16.39 -9.54
N VAL A 82 9.07 17.60 -9.02
CA VAL A 82 8.91 18.82 -9.81
C VAL A 82 10.24 19.45 -10.19
N LEU A 83 11.26 19.29 -9.35
CA LEU A 83 12.59 19.87 -9.54
C LEU A 83 13.57 18.93 -10.21
N GLY A 84 13.31 17.63 -10.22
CA GLY A 84 14.20 16.67 -10.85
C GLY A 84 13.52 15.33 -10.99
N ASP A 85 13.20 14.99 -12.24
CA ASP A 85 12.86 13.65 -12.70
C ASP A 85 11.50 13.10 -12.20
N ASP A 86 10.63 12.73 -13.14
CA ASP A 86 9.37 11.99 -12.90
C ASP A 86 9.60 10.58 -12.28
N GLN A 87 10.81 10.30 -11.79
CA GLN A 87 11.37 9.02 -11.35
C GLN A 87 11.36 8.85 -9.83
N ALA A 88 10.72 9.75 -9.06
CA ALA A 88 10.59 9.60 -7.61
C ALA A 88 9.53 8.54 -7.24
N ALA A 89 9.88 7.26 -7.42
CA ALA A 89 9.34 6.16 -6.63
C ALA A 89 10.33 5.00 -6.43
N VAL A 90 11.23 4.71 -7.39
CA VAL A 90 12.20 3.61 -7.30
C VAL A 90 13.33 3.95 -8.27
N PRO A 91 14.63 3.89 -7.90
CA PRO A 91 15.69 3.99 -8.91
C PRO A 91 15.42 2.90 -9.96
N ASP A 92 15.50 3.20 -11.26
CA ASP A 92 15.15 2.24 -12.32
C ASP A 92 15.82 0.87 -12.14
N GLU A 93 16.99 0.84 -11.50
CA GLU A 93 17.71 -0.38 -11.08
C GLU A 93 16.84 -1.33 -10.23
N VAL A 94 16.07 -0.85 -9.26
CA VAL A 94 15.27 -1.68 -8.33
C VAL A 94 13.93 -2.05 -8.96
N LYS A 95 13.38 -1.19 -9.82
CA LYS A 95 12.13 -1.46 -10.56
C LYS A 95 12.35 -2.53 -11.64
N ASN A 96 13.50 -2.49 -12.31
CA ASN A 96 13.91 -3.51 -13.27
C ASN A 96 14.37 -4.78 -12.55
N SER A 97 15.13 -4.67 -11.45
CA SER A 97 15.52 -5.84 -10.64
C SER A 97 14.33 -6.63 -10.06
N MET A 98 13.23 -5.96 -9.68
CA MET A 98 12.02 -6.66 -9.22
C MET A 98 11.23 -7.32 -10.37
N ARG A 99 11.38 -6.83 -11.60
CA ARG A 99 10.72 -7.36 -12.82
C ARG A 99 11.56 -8.40 -13.55
N GLU A 100 12.85 -8.43 -13.28
CA GLU A 100 13.78 -9.43 -13.80
C GLU A 100 13.77 -10.63 -12.87
N ILE A 101 13.48 -11.81 -13.42
CA ILE A 101 13.75 -13.07 -12.73
C ILE A 101 15.28 -13.11 -12.58
N PRO A 102 15.84 -13.15 -11.34
CA PRO A 102 17.28 -13.20 -11.15
C PRO A 102 17.83 -14.35 -11.98
N THR A 103 18.77 -14.06 -12.88
CA THR A 103 19.39 -15.06 -13.76
C THR A 103 20.06 -16.19 -12.99
N ASP A 104 20.42 -15.96 -11.72
CA ASP A 104 20.89 -17.00 -10.79
C ASP A 104 19.82 -18.05 -10.44
N LEU A 105 18.54 -17.67 -10.40
CA LEU A 105 17.44 -18.63 -10.22
C LEU A 105 17.20 -19.47 -11.49
N LEU A 106 17.62 -18.98 -12.65
CA LEU A 106 17.55 -19.69 -13.93
C LEU A 106 18.81 -20.55 -14.18
N ALA A 107 19.99 -20.05 -13.84
CA ALA A 107 21.26 -20.74 -14.02
C ALA A 107 21.47 -21.89 -13.03
N ASN A 108 20.91 -21.79 -11.82
CA ASN A 108 20.96 -22.87 -10.82
C ASN A 108 19.91 -23.98 -11.06
N ALA A 109 19.14 -23.92 -12.15
CA ALA A 109 18.42 -25.08 -12.69
C ALA A 109 19.34 -25.97 -13.53
N SER A 110 20.63 -26.07 -13.18
CA SER A 110 21.51 -27.11 -13.74
C SER A 110 20.96 -28.47 -13.31
N PRO A 111 20.61 -29.37 -14.25
CA PRO A 111 19.85 -30.58 -13.97
C PRO A 111 20.71 -31.71 -13.36
N SER A 112 21.73 -31.41 -12.56
CA SER A 112 22.68 -32.42 -12.09
C SER A 112 22.37 -33.04 -10.73
N HIS A 113 21.30 -32.65 -10.03
CA HIS A 113 20.85 -33.40 -8.85
C HIS A 113 19.37 -33.22 -8.50
N ILE A 114 18.48 -33.39 -9.47
CA ILE A 114 17.14 -33.87 -9.11
C ILE A 114 17.26 -35.38 -9.14
N SER A 115 17.53 -35.98 -7.99
CA SER A 115 17.25 -37.40 -7.78
C SER A 115 15.83 -37.62 -8.26
N THR A 116 15.67 -38.36 -9.35
CA THR A 116 14.37 -38.81 -9.85
C THR A 116 13.78 -39.70 -8.78
N VAL A 117 13.19 -39.09 -7.76
CA VAL A 117 12.17 -39.75 -6.96
C VAL A 117 11.03 -39.88 -7.93
N ASP A 118 10.98 -41.04 -8.57
CA ASP A 118 9.91 -41.44 -9.49
C ASP A 118 8.60 -41.29 -8.71
N PHE A 119 7.90 -40.19 -8.95
CA PHE A 119 6.66 -39.87 -8.26
C PHE A 119 5.59 -40.75 -8.89
N GLU A 120 5.48 -41.97 -8.40
CA GLU A 120 4.45 -42.93 -8.83
C GLU A 120 3.09 -42.43 -8.30
N ASP A 121 2.25 -41.88 -9.19
CA ASP A 121 0.92 -41.36 -8.83
C ASP A 121 -0.08 -42.52 -8.61
N ASP A 122 0.01 -43.17 -7.45
CA ASP A 122 -0.83 -44.29 -7.05
C ASP A 122 -2.32 -43.93 -6.85
N ARG A 123 -2.69 -42.63 -6.89
CA ARG A 123 -4.08 -42.19 -6.66
C ARG A 123 -5.04 -42.73 -7.71
N ARG A 124 -4.60 -42.82 -8.97
CA ARG A 124 -5.42 -43.39 -10.06
C ARG A 124 -5.61 -44.88 -9.90
N ARG A 125 -4.58 -45.60 -9.45
CA ARG A 125 -4.61 -47.05 -9.23
C ARG A 125 -5.54 -47.40 -8.06
N ASN A 126 -5.42 -46.66 -6.96
CA ASN A 126 -6.21 -46.89 -5.75
C ASN A 126 -7.71 -46.63 -5.96
N ARG A 127 -8.09 -45.67 -6.83
CA ARG A 127 -9.49 -45.47 -7.21
C ARG A 127 -10.09 -46.65 -7.95
N ARG A 128 -9.31 -47.34 -8.78
CA ARG A 128 -9.80 -48.46 -9.60
C ARG A 128 -10.04 -49.73 -8.79
N ASN A 129 -9.28 -49.91 -7.70
CA ASN A 129 -9.42 -51.06 -6.80
C ASN A 129 -10.52 -50.87 -5.74
N ARG A 130 -11.15 -49.69 -5.68
CA ARG A 130 -12.29 -49.45 -4.80
C ARG A 130 -13.57 -49.97 -5.47
N THR A 131 -13.70 -51.29 -5.53
CA THR A 131 -14.97 -51.95 -5.84
C THR A 131 -15.98 -51.54 -4.76
N PRO A 132 -17.14 -50.94 -5.09
CA PRO A 132 -18.18 -50.70 -4.11
C PRO A 132 -18.79 -52.05 -3.77
N ASN A 133 -18.49 -52.56 -2.58
CA ASN A 133 -19.21 -53.69 -2.02
C ASN A 133 -20.62 -53.18 -1.67
N ASN A 134 -21.55 -53.31 -2.61
CA ASN A 134 -22.96 -53.01 -2.39
C ASN A 134 -23.58 -54.22 -1.69
N SER A 135 -23.32 -54.36 -0.38
CA SER A 135 -24.14 -55.20 0.47
C SER A 135 -25.43 -54.44 0.73
N LEU A 136 -26.45 -54.79 -0.05
CA LEU A 136 -27.84 -54.51 0.26
C LEU A 136 -28.16 -55.29 1.54
N ASP A 137 -28.25 -54.57 2.66
CA ASP A 137 -28.84 -55.10 3.88
C ASP A 137 -30.37 -55.14 3.66
N GLU A 138 -30.89 -56.33 3.33
CA GLU A 138 -32.27 -56.75 3.61
C GLU A 138 -32.39 -57.25 5.06
#